data_AF-A0A2A5M3B8-F1
#
_entry.id   AF-A0A2A5M3B8-F1
#
_cell.length_a   1.000
_cell.length_b   1.000
_cell.length_c   1.000
_cell.angle_alpha   90.00
_cell.angle_beta   90.00
_cell.angle_gamma   90.00
#
_symmetry.space_group_name_H-M   'P 1'
#
loop_
_entity.id
_entity.type
_entity.pdbx_description
1 polymer ?
#
loop_
_entity_poly.entity_id
_entity_poly.type
_entity_poly.pdbx_seq_one_letter_code
_entity_poly.pdbx_strand_id
1 'polypeptide(L)' 'MRIFLALFLFFNSLFALSELEEGLKLYEANKFDKAYEIFKNLCEKDISKACFSLAFMHESAKGVSKDLNQAY' A
#
# COMPACT_ATOMS: atom_id res chain seq x y z
N MET A 1 25.80 16.18 -12.89
CA MET A 1 24.42 15.78 -13.25
C MET A 1 23.99 14.39 -12.76
N ARG A 2 24.90 13.40 -12.61
CA ARG A 2 24.58 12.07 -12.05
C ARG A 2 24.09 12.09 -10.58
N ILE A 3 24.64 13.00 -9.76
CA ILE A 3 24.30 13.09 -8.32
C ILE A 3 22.84 13.54 -8.12
N PHE A 4 22.32 14.44 -8.95
CA PHE A 4 20.93 14.90 -8.86
C PHE A 4 19.92 13.78 -9.21
N LEU A 5 20.23 12.93 -10.19
CA LEU A 5 19.41 11.75 -10.52
C LEU A 5 19.40 10.72 -9.38
N ALA A 6 20.56 10.50 -8.72
CA ALA A 6 20.64 9.60 -7.58
C ALA A 6 19.84 10.11 -6.36
N LEU A 7 19.87 11.42 -6.08
CA LEU A 7 19.09 12.02 -4.99
C LEU A 7 17.58 11.95 -5.25
N PHE A 8 17.16 12.12 -6.52
CA PHE A 8 15.74 12.02 -6.89
C PHE A 8 15.20 10.59 -6.69
N LEU A 9 15.96 9.57 -7.08
CA LEU A 9 15.58 8.17 -6.83
C LEU A 9 15.54 7.83 -5.34
N PHE A 10 16.48 8.36 -4.56
CA PHE A 10 16.54 8.12 -3.12
C PHE A 10 15.34 8.73 -2.39
N PHE A 11 14.92 9.94 -2.77
CA PHE A 11 13.77 10.61 -2.16
C PHE A 11 12.45 9.84 -2.35
N ASN A 12 12.24 9.26 -3.54
CA ASN A 12 11.05 8.46 -3.81
C ASN A 12 10.99 7.16 -2.97
N SER A 13 12.14 6.53 -2.74
CA SER A 13 12.20 5.29 -1.94
C SER A 13 11.91 5.51 -0.45
N LEU A 14 12.30 6.66 0.12
CA LEU A 14 12.06 6.97 1.53
C LEU A 14 10.57 7.17 1.82
N PHE A 15 9.87 7.82 0.89
CA PHE A 15 8.45 8.15 1.04
C PHE A 15 7.55 6.90 1.01
N ALA A 16 7.84 5.94 0.14
CA ALA A 16 7.07 4.70 0.05
C ALA A 16 7.13 3.85 1.33
N LEU A 17 8.26 3.87 2.05
CA LEU A 17 8.42 3.13 3.31
C LEU A 17 7.53 3.70 4.41
N SER A 18 7.42 5.03 4.53
CA SER A 18 6.58 5.66 5.55
C SER A 18 5.10 5.42 5.30
N GLU A 19 4.64 5.52 4.05
CA GLU A 19 3.24 5.22 3.69
C GLU A 19 2.90 3.75 4.02
N LEU A 20 3.82 2.82 3.77
CA LEU A 20 3.61 1.41 4.09
C LEU A 20 3.46 1.16 5.59
N GLU A 21 4.28 1.81 6.42
CA GLU A 21 4.18 1.71 7.88
C GLU A 21 2.85 2.27 8.39
N GLU A 22 2.38 3.39 7.82
CA GLU A 22 1.07 3.96 8.14
C GLU A 22 -0.08 3.00 7.80
N GLY A 23 -0.05 2.39 6.61
CA GLY A 23 -1.03 1.38 6.21
C GLY A 23 -1.09 0.19 7.18
N LEU A 24 0.07 -0.30 7.63
CA LEU A 24 0.16 -1.38 8.61
C LEU A 24 -0.40 -0.98 9.98
N LYS A 25 -0.10 0.23 10.46
CA LYS A 25 -0.66 0.75 11.72
C LYS A 25 -2.18 0.88 11.67
N LEU A 26 -2.72 1.34 10.55
CA LEU A 26 -4.16 1.45 10.34
C LEU A 26 -4.82 0.07 10.30
N TYR A 27 -4.18 -0.91 9.67
CA TYR A 27 -4.63 -2.29 9.66
C TYR A 27 -4.70 -2.88 11.08
N GLU A 28 -3.64 -2.71 11.88
CA GLU A 28 -3.61 -3.13 13.30
C GLU A 28 -4.67 -2.42 14.15
N ALA A 29 -4.97 -1.15 13.83
CA ALA A 29 -6.02 -0.37 14.48
C ALA A 29 -7.45 -0.72 13.98
N ASN A 30 -7.63 -1.77 13.18
CA ASN A 30 -8.88 -2.18 12.54
C ASN A 30 -9.52 -1.12 11.63
N LYS A 31 -8.75 -0.13 11.18
CA LYS A 31 -9.18 0.90 10.21
C LYS A 31 -8.96 0.39 8.79
N PHE A 32 -9.63 -0.72 8.46
CA PHE A 32 -9.33 -1.49 7.26
C PHE A 32 -9.57 -0.71 5.96
N ASP A 33 -10.61 0.11 5.86
CA ASP A 33 -10.89 0.88 4.64
C ASP A 33 -9.72 1.81 4.28
N LYS A 34 -9.14 2.48 5.29
CA LYS A 34 -7.98 3.35 5.11
C LYS A 34 -6.70 2.59 4.80
N ALA A 35 -6.50 1.45 5.47
CA ALA A 35 -5.37 0.57 5.19
C ALA A 35 -5.43 0.03 3.75
N TYR A 36 -6.64 -0.31 3.27
CA TYR A 36 -6.90 -0.77 1.92
C TYR A 36 -6.48 0.26 0.87
N GLU A 37 -6.91 1.52 1.03
CA GLU A 37 -6.54 2.63 0.12
C GLU A 37 -5.03 2.81 0.02
N ILE A 38 -4.33 2.78 1.16
CA ILE A 38 -2.87 2.90 1.21
C ILE A 38 -2.19 1.73 0.51
N PHE A 39 -2.58 0.49 0.83
CA PHE A 39 -1.97 -0.68 0.20
C PHE A 39 -2.26 -0.75 -1.29
N LYS A 40 -3.44 -0.32 -1.75
CA LYS A 40 -3.79 -0.21 -3.17
C LYS A 40 -2.86 0.78 -3.88
N ASN A 41 -2.74 2.01 -3.37
CA ASN A 41 -1.87 3.03 -3.96
C ASN A 41 -0.40 2.61 -3.99
N LEU A 42 0.10 2.00 -2.92
CA LEU A 42 1.48 1.51 -2.87
C LEU A 42 1.72 0.29 -3.78
N CYS A 43 0.72 -0.57 -3.94
CA CYS A 43 0.80 -1.68 -4.87
C CYS A 43 0.82 -1.22 -6.33
N GLU A 44 0.06 -0.17 -6.68
CA GLU A 44 0.12 0.50 -7.99
C GLU A 44 1.51 1.11 -8.27
N LYS A 45 2.33 1.34 -7.23
CA LYS A 45 3.74 1.75 -7.31
C LYS A 45 4.73 0.57 -7.21
N ASP A 46 4.28 -0.65 -7.46
CA ASP A 46 5.06 -1.91 -7.41
C ASP A 46 5.73 -2.22 -6.05
N ILE A 47 5.23 -1.65 -4.95
CA ILE A 47 5.74 -1.97 -3.61
C ILE A 47 5.21 -3.35 -3.20
N SER A 48 6.04 -4.37 -3.37
CA SER A 48 5.65 -5.78 -3.21
C SER A 48 5.00 -6.10 -1.86
N LYS A 49 5.49 -5.48 -0.78
CA LYS A 49 4.93 -5.69 0.57
C LYS A 49 3.51 -5.11 0.70
N ALA A 50 3.21 -3.99 0.04
CA ALA A 50 1.87 -3.44 -0.01
C ALA A 50 0.93 -4.33 -0.82
N CYS A 51 1.38 -4.84 -1.98
CA CYS A 51 0.61 -5.79 -2.77
C CYS A 51 0.26 -7.06 -1.99
N PHE A 52 1.23 -7.61 -1.24
CA PHE A 52 0.98 -8.76 -0.36
C PHE A 52 -0.08 -8.44 0.70
N SER A 53 0.04 -7.29 1.38
CA SER A 53 -0.94 -6.86 2.38
C SER A 53 -2.34 -6.65 1.78
N LEU A 54 -2.43 -6.09 0.58
CA LEU A 54 -3.69 -5.91 -0.15
C LEU A 54 -4.33 -7.27 -0.49
N ALA A 55 -3.55 -8.22 -1.02
CA ALA A 55 -4.03 -9.57 -1.31
C ALA A 55 -4.52 -10.28 -0.05
N PHE A 56 -3.79 -10.16 1.07
CA PHE A 56 -4.19 -10.73 2.35
C PHE A 56 -5.50 -10.12 2.89
N MET A 57 -5.73 -8.83 2.66
CA MET A 57 -6.99 -8.17 3.01
C MET A 57 -8.17 -8.68 2.18
N HIS A 58 -7.96 -8.92 0.89
CA HIS A 58 -8.96 -9.56 0.02
C HIS A 58 -9.30 -10.98 0.47
N GLU A 59 -8.30 -11.80 0.78
CA GLU A 59 -8.50 -13.17 1.28
C GLU A 59 -9.25 -13.18 2.62
N SER A 60 -8.88 -12.27 3.52
CA SER A 60 -9.48 -12.15 4.85
C SER A 60 -10.84 -11.41 4.85
N ALA A 61 -11.31 -10.91 3.71
CA ALA A 61 -12.48 -10.04 3.57
C ALA A 61 -12.48 -8.82 4.52
N LYS A 62 -11.30 -8.28 4.86
CA LYS A 62 -11.14 -7.15 5.79
C LYS A 62 -11.08 -5.83 5.03
N GLY A 63 -12.01 -4.92 5.29
CA GLY A 63 -12.04 -3.58 4.67
C GLY A 63 -12.36 -3.56 3.18
N VAL A 64 -12.69 -4.72 2.61
CA VAL A 64 -13.20 -4.82 1.25
C VAL A 64 -14.72 -4.89 1.39
N SER A 65 -15.40 -3.80 1.04
CA SER A 65 -16.84 -3.87 0.78
C SER A 65 -17.05 -5.02 -0.18
N LYS A 66 -17.93 -5.96 0.17
CA LYS A 66 -18.26 -7.14 -0.65
C LYS A 66 -19.09 -6.69 -1.86
N ASP A 67 -18.57 -5.74 -2.63
CA ASP A 67 -19.15 -5.33 -3.88
C ASP A 67 -18.74 -6.40 -4.90
N LEU A 68 -19.63 -7.39 -5.07
CA LEU A 68 -19.46 -8.56 -5.93
C LEU A 68 -19.25 -8.20 -7.41
N ASN A 69 -19.29 -6.91 -7.75
CA ASN A 69 -19.04 -6.38 -9.10
C ASN A 69 -17.57 -6.09 -9.39
N GLN A 70 -16.70 -6.07 -8.39
CA GLN A 70 -15.26 -5.86 -8.57
C GLN A 70 -14.54 -7.22 -8.55
N ALA A 71 -14.94 -8.10 -9.47
CA ALA A 71 -14.14 -9.25 -9.84
C ALA A 71 -13.02 -8.76 -10.78
N TYR A 72 -11.78 -8.90 -10.34
CA TYR A 72 -10.58 -8.78 -11.18
C TYR A 72 -10.48 -9.96 -12.16
#